data_AF-A0A368KWG1-F1
#
_entry.id   AF-A0A368KWG1-F1
#
_cell.length_a   1.000
_cell.length_b   1.000
_cell.length_c   1.000
_cell.angle_alpha   90.00
_cell.angle_beta   90.00
_cell.angle_gamma   90.00
#
_symmetry.space_group_name_H-M   'P 1'
#
loop_
_entity.id
_entity.type
_entity.pdbx_description
1 polymer ?
#
loop_
_entity_poly.entity_id
_entity_poly.type
_entity_poly.pdbx_seq_one_letter_code
_entity_poly.pdbx_strand_id
1 'polypeptide(L)'
;MAWVSIMLLAICWGLAIVNLVCFVLVLVKMFSNEDFGLALISLVLTVCTGTGMLIAFVGGWVNVVKYDSLRLMGFWSLISFAQLLFAVAYVLTLMQEGNSLLSYR
;
A
#
# COMPACT_ATOMS: atom_id res chain seq x y z
N MET A 1 4.09 -12.26 -24.23
CA MET A 1 4.12 -12.27 -22.76
C MET A 1 4.16 -10.85 -22.18
N ALA A 2 4.78 -9.87 -22.87
CA ALA A 2 4.72 -8.44 -22.52
C ALA A 2 3.33 -7.82 -22.25
N TRP A 3 2.26 -8.24 -22.96
CA TRP A 3 0.91 -7.68 -22.75
C TRP A 3 0.35 -7.91 -21.34
N VAL A 4 0.65 -9.08 -20.75
CA VAL A 4 0.23 -9.42 -19.38
C VAL A 4 0.93 -8.49 -18.39
N SER A 5 2.23 -8.28 -18.58
CA SER A 5 3.05 -7.37 -17.77
C SER A 5 2.49 -5.93 -17.78
N ILE A 6 2.09 -5.42 -18.95
CA ILE A 6 1.54 -4.06 -19.09
C ILE A 6 0.17 -3.94 -18.40
N MET A 7 -0.71 -4.94 -18.53
CA MET A 7 -2.01 -4.96 -17.86
C MET A 7 -1.87 -5.02 -16.32
N LEU A 8 -0.92 -5.81 -15.81
CA LEU A 8 -0.61 -5.86 -14.37
C LEU A 8 -0.08 -4.52 -13.86
N LEU A 9 0.76 -3.83 -14.63
CA LEU A 9 1.34 -2.54 -14.23
C LEU A 9 0.26 -1.45 -14.12
N ALA A 10 -0.69 -1.44 -15.08
CA ALA A 10 -1.85 -0.54 -15.04
C ALA A 10 -2.74 -0.78 -13.81
N ILE A 11 -2.99 -2.05 -13.48
CA ILE A 11 -3.74 -2.44 -12.26
C ILE A 11 -2.97 -2.00 -11.00
N CYS A 12 -1.66 -2.20 -10.95
CA CYS A 12 -0.84 -1.80 -9.81
C CYS A 12 -0.87 -0.28 -9.56
N TRP A 13 -0.85 0.52 -10.63
CA TRP A 13 -1.04 1.98 -10.52
C TRP A 13 -2.42 2.35 -9.99
N GLY A 14 -3.47 1.69 -10.46
CA GLY A 14 -4.82 1.88 -9.94
C GLY A 14 -4.93 1.57 -8.45
N LEU A 15 -4.36 0.44 -8.01
CA LEU A 15 -4.36 0.07 -6.59
C LEU A 15 -3.51 1.02 -5.76
N ALA A 16 -2.39 1.53 -6.27
CA ALA A 16 -1.57 2.51 -5.55
C ALA A 16 -2.34 3.79 -5.22
N ILE A 17 -3.18 4.27 -6.14
CA ILE A 17 -4.05 5.43 -5.91
C ILE A 17 -5.07 5.12 -4.81
N VAL A 18 -5.73 3.96 -4.87
CA VAL A 18 -6.69 3.54 -3.83
C VAL A 18 -6.00 3.45 -2.47
N ASN A 19 -4.78 2.94 -2.43
CA ASN A 19 -3.96 2.82 -1.23
C ASN A 19 -3.63 4.19 -0.63
N LEU A 20 -3.32 5.17 -1.48
CA LEU A 20 -3.08 6.56 -1.10
C LEU A 20 -4.35 7.23 -0.55
N VAL A 21 -5.50 7.03 -1.19
CA VAL A 21 -6.79 7.55 -0.69
C VAL A 21 -7.13 6.95 0.68
N CYS A 22 -6.88 5.65 0.86
CA CYS A 22 -7.09 4.98 2.15
C CYS A 22 -6.19 5.55 3.25
N PHE A 23 -4.92 5.83 2.92
CA PHE A 23 -3.99 6.50 3.82
C PHE A 23 -4.48 7.91 4.24
N VAL A 24 -5.00 8.70 3.30
CA VAL A 24 -5.58 10.02 3.61
C VAL A 24 -6.81 9.89 4.51
N LEU A 25 -7.69 8.91 4.28
CA LEU A 25 -8.86 8.68 5.14
C LEU A 25 -8.46 8.32 6.57
N VAL A 26 -7.41 7.52 6.75
CA VAL A 26 -6.87 7.20 8.09
C VAL A 26 -6.31 8.45 8.76
N LEU A 27 -5.57 9.30 8.02
CA LEU A 27 -5.09 10.58 8.55
C LEU A 27 -6.24 11.50 8.98
N VAL A 28 -7.30 11.62 8.19
CA VAL A 28 -8.49 12.42 8.54
C VAL A 28 -9.14 11.88 9.81
N LYS A 29 -9.28 10.55 9.95
CA LYS A 29 -9.79 9.91 11.17
C LYS A 29 -8.91 10.17 12.40
N MET A 30 -7.59 10.25 12.23
CA MET A 30 -6.66 10.62 13.32
C MET A 30 -6.79 12.09 13.71
N PHE A 31 -6.89 13.01 12.74
CA PHE A 31 -7.11 14.43 13.01
C PHE A 31 -8.43 14.70 13.73
N SER A 32 -9.47 13.91 13.41
CA SER A 32 -10.79 14.06 14.02
C SER A 32 -10.87 13.67 15.50
N ASN A 33 -9.85 12.98 16.04
CA ASN A 33 -9.83 12.47 17.43
C ASN A 33 -8.72 13.12 18.28
N GLU A 34 -8.29 14.35 17.93
CA GLU A 34 -7.32 15.16 18.69
C GLU A 34 -5.88 14.60 18.77
N ASP A 35 -5.58 13.46 18.14
CA ASP A 35 -4.23 12.89 18.04
C ASP A 35 -3.38 13.57 16.94
N PHE A 36 -3.31 14.91 16.98
CA PHE A 36 -2.60 15.73 15.99
C PHE A 36 -1.11 15.39 15.91
N GLY A 37 -0.50 15.01 17.05
CA GLY A 37 0.91 14.64 17.12
C GLY A 37 1.24 13.41 16.29
N LEU A 38 0.47 12.33 16.43
CA LEU A 38 0.67 11.10 15.66
C LEU A 38 0.41 11.29 14.17
N ALA A 39 -0.62 12.08 13.81
CA ALA A 39 -0.92 12.43 12.43
C ALA A 39 0.20 13.27 11.78
N LEU A 40 0.76 14.23 12.51
CA LEU A 40 1.83 15.09 12.01
C LEU A 40 3.16 14.32 11.85
N ILE A 41 3.53 13.49 12.83
CA ILE A 41 4.74 12.68 12.79
C ILE A 41 4.67 11.69 11.62
N SER A 42 3.53 11.02 11.45
CA SER A 42 3.34 10.10 10.32
C SER A 42 3.37 10.82 8.97
N LEU A 43 2.78 12.01 8.85
CA LEU A 43 2.83 12.79 7.61
C LEU A 43 4.25 13.27 7.27
N VAL A 44 4.98 13.80 8.25
CA VAL A 44 6.38 14.21 8.08
C VAL A 44 7.28 13.02 7.71
N LEU A 45 7.14 11.88 8.39
CA LEU A 45 7.92 10.69 8.03
C LEU A 45 7.54 10.12 6.66
N THR A 46 6.28 10.27 6.23
CA THR A 46 5.86 9.86 4.88
C THR A 46 6.58 10.69 3.83
N VAL A 47 6.68 12.01 4.05
CA VAL A 47 7.36 12.93 3.12
C VAL A 47 8.88 12.77 3.15
N CYS A 48 9.48 12.53 4.33
CA CYS A 48 10.95 12.44 4.46
C CYS A 48 11.53 11.06 4.10
N THR A 49 10.83 9.97 4.38
CA THR A 49 11.41 8.60 4.28
C THR A 49 10.52 7.61 3.54
N GLY A 50 9.29 7.97 3.18
CA GLY A 50 8.30 7.03 2.64
C GLY A 50 7.79 6.00 3.66
N THR A 51 8.45 5.86 4.82
CA THR A 51 8.05 4.91 5.88
C THR A 51 6.86 5.39 6.70
N GLY A 52 6.45 6.64 6.57
CA GLY A 52 5.30 7.15 7.32
C GLY A 52 3.98 6.44 6.99
N MET A 53 3.89 5.75 5.84
CA MET A 53 2.76 4.86 5.54
C MET A 53 2.66 3.71 6.55
N LEU A 54 3.78 3.09 6.93
CA LEU A 54 3.83 2.03 7.95
C LEU A 54 3.48 2.57 9.33
N ILE A 55 3.91 3.78 9.66
CA ILE A 55 3.64 4.38 10.97
C ILE A 55 2.18 4.78 11.10
N ALA A 56 1.58 5.36 10.07
CA ALA A 56 0.14 5.63 10.05
C ALA A 56 -0.66 4.32 10.09
N PHE A 57 -0.16 3.26 9.45
CA PHE A 57 -0.76 1.93 9.51
C PHE A 57 -0.74 1.35 10.92
N VAL A 58 0.41 1.34 11.58
CA VAL A 58 0.53 0.86 12.97
C VAL A 58 -0.25 1.76 13.94
N GLY A 59 -0.13 3.08 13.82
CA GLY A 59 -0.84 4.04 14.67
C GLY A 59 -2.36 3.96 14.52
N GLY A 60 -2.85 3.70 13.31
CA GLY A 60 -4.26 3.44 13.07
C GLY A 60 -4.70 2.14 13.74
N TRP A 61 -3.87 1.09 13.66
CA TRP A 61 -4.19 -0.27 14.14
C TRP A 61 -4.22 -0.31 15.66
N VAL A 62 -3.27 0.36 16.31
CA VAL A 62 -3.19 0.49 17.76
C VAL A 62 -4.42 1.21 18.30
N ASN A 63 -4.94 2.21 17.58
CA ASN A 63 -6.14 2.95 17.97
C ASN A 63 -7.42 2.50 17.23
N VAL A 64 -7.43 1.30 16.65
CA VAL A 64 -8.53 0.84 15.77
C VAL A 64 -9.87 0.75 16.51
N VAL A 65 -9.83 0.41 17.80
CA VAL A 65 -10.99 0.35 18.70
C VAL A 65 -11.49 1.75 19.06
N LYS A 66 -10.58 2.71 19.18
CA LYS A 66 -10.89 4.10 19.55
C LYS A 66 -11.54 4.85 18.38
N TYR A 67 -11.17 4.50 17.15
CA TYR A 67 -11.65 5.17 15.95
C TYR A 67 -12.83 4.48 15.25
N ASP A 68 -13.33 3.34 15.79
CA ASP A 68 -14.32 2.46 15.15
C ASP A 68 -14.02 2.27 13.64
N SER A 69 -12.74 2.05 13.36
CA SER A 69 -12.19 2.05 11.99
C SER A 69 -11.73 0.66 11.57
N LEU A 70 -12.11 -0.38 12.32
CA LEU A 70 -11.81 -1.78 12.05
C LEU A 70 -12.13 -2.15 10.60
N ARG A 71 -13.27 -1.68 10.11
CA ARG A 71 -13.72 -1.95 8.74
C ARG A 71 -12.83 -1.27 7.69
N LEU A 72 -12.39 -0.04 7.97
CA LEU A 72 -11.55 0.75 7.07
C LEU A 72 -10.12 0.22 7.04
N MET A 73 -9.57 -0.13 8.20
CA MET A 73 -8.23 -0.71 8.31
C MET A 73 -8.16 -2.14 7.78
N GLY A 74 -9.18 -2.95 8.02
CA GLY A 74 -9.29 -4.29 7.42
C GLY A 74 -9.30 -4.21 5.90
N PHE A 75 -10.12 -3.31 5.35
CA PHE A 75 -10.17 -3.07 3.91
C PHE A 75 -8.83 -2.58 3.34
N TRP A 76 -8.18 -1.63 4.02
CA TRP A 76 -6.87 -1.11 3.64
C TRP A 76 -5.77 -2.19 3.63
N SER A 77 -5.76 -3.04 4.65
CA SER A 77 -4.82 -4.15 4.80
C SER A 77 -5.02 -5.18 3.68
N LEU A 78 -6.27 -5.53 3.38
CA LEU A 78 -6.63 -6.46 2.31
C LEU A 78 -6.18 -5.97 0.93
N ILE A 79 -6.42 -4.68 0.64
CA ILE A 79 -5.98 -4.07 -0.62
C ILE A 79 -4.47 -4.05 -0.73
N SER A 80 -3.78 -3.64 0.33
CA SER A 80 -2.30 -3.63 0.35
C SER A 80 -1.73 -5.03 0.15
N PHE A 81 -2.34 -6.04 0.78
CA PHE A 81 -1.93 -7.43 0.65
C PHE A 81 -2.18 -7.98 -0.75
N ALA A 82 -3.36 -7.71 -1.33
CA ALA A 82 -3.67 -8.07 -2.71
C ALA A 82 -2.69 -7.41 -3.70
N GLN A 83 -2.40 -6.13 -3.51
CA GLN A 83 -1.44 -5.38 -4.34
C GLN A 83 -0.05 -6.00 -4.28
N LEU A 84 0.40 -6.42 -3.09
CA LEU A 84 1.69 -7.07 -2.90
C LEU A 84 1.74 -8.43 -3.60
N LEU A 85 0.66 -9.23 -3.52
CA LEU A 85 0.54 -10.49 -4.27
C LEU A 85 0.64 -10.29 -5.79
N PHE A 86 -0.07 -9.31 -6.33
CA PHE A 86 -0.01 -8.98 -7.76
C PHE A 86 1.39 -8.48 -8.17
N ALA A 87 2.05 -7.69 -7.33
CA ALA A 87 3.42 -7.23 -7.58
C ALA A 87 4.43 -8.39 -7.59
N VAL A 88 4.32 -9.34 -6.65
CA VAL A 88 5.18 -10.54 -6.62
C VAL A 88 4.95 -11.40 -7.87
N ALA A 89 3.70 -11.62 -8.26
CA ALA A 89 3.37 -12.36 -9.48
C ALA A 89 3.96 -11.70 -10.73
N TYR A 90 3.90 -10.36 -10.81
CA TYR A 90 4.51 -9.57 -11.89
C TYR A 90 6.04 -9.78 -11.96
N VAL A 91 6.74 -9.69 -10.82
CA VAL A 91 8.19 -9.89 -10.77
C VAL A 91 8.56 -11.32 -11.19
N LEU A 92 7.80 -12.32 -10.75
CA LEU A 92 8.00 -13.72 -11.16
C LEU A 92 7.86 -13.90 -12.67
N THR A 93 6.85 -13.29 -13.31
CA THR A 93 6.70 -13.33 -14.77
C THR A 93 7.87 -12.68 -15.51
N LEU A 94 8.41 -11.58 -14.97
CA LEU A 94 9.58 -10.89 -15.52
C LEU A 94 10.86 -11.74 -15.43
N MET A 95 11.05 -12.41 -14.29
CA MET A 95 12.17 -13.34 -14.07
C MET A 95 12.09 -14.54 -15.03
N GLN A 96 10.88 -14.99 -15.36
CA GLN A 96 10.67 -16.12 -16.27
C GLN A 96 10.99 -15.77 -17.74
N GLU A 97 10.68 -14.55 -18.20
CA GLU A 97 11.12 -14.06 -19.53
C GLU A 97 12.64 -13.92 -19.63
N GLY A 98 13.33 -13.56 -18.54
CA GLY A 98 14.79 -13.50 -18.52
C GLY A 98 15.46 -14.88 -18.61
N ASN A 99 14.91 -15.88 -17.93
CA ASN A 99 15.47 -17.23 -17.88
C ASN A 99 15.33 -17.98 -19.23
N SER A 100 14.23 -17.79 -19.95
CA SER A 100 14.04 -18.42 -21.26
C SER A 100 15.02 -17.90 -22.33
N LEU A 101 15.47 -16.65 -22.22
CA LEU A 101 16.50 -16.08 -23.10
C LEU A 101 17.91 -16.63 -22.83
N LEU A 102 18.21 -16.99 -21.58
CA LEU A 102 19.48 -17.61 -21.19
C LEU A 102 19.57 -19.09 -21.58
N SER A 103 18.44 -19.81 -21.62
CA SER A 103 18.40 -21.22 -22.03
C SER A 103 18.50 -21.43 -23.55
N TYR A 104 18.35 -20.38 -24.36
CA TYR A 104 18.43 -20.45 -25.83
C TYR A 104 19.82 -20.07 -26.37
N ARG A 105 20.73 -19.60 -25.50
CA ARG A 105 22.09 -19.15 -25.83
C ARG A 105 23.12 -20.16 -25.34
#